data_AF-A0A847SVF8-F1
#
_entry.id   AF-A0A847SVF8-F1
#
_cell.length_a   1.000
_cell.length_b   1.000
_cell.length_c   1.000
_cell.angle_alpha   90.00
_cell.angle_beta   90.00
_cell.angle_gamma   90.00
#
_symmetry.space_group_name_H-M   'P 1'
#
loop_
_entity.id
_entity.type
_entity.pdbx_description
1 polymer ?
#
loop_
_entity_poly.entity_id
_entity_poly.type
_entity_poly.pdbx_seq_one_letter_code
_entity_poly.pdbx_strand_id
1 'polypeptide(L)'
;MLSKRKFRIMVGTMLVLMAMVGVLSPIYFFYLRFDGKRMYNRLKNNKQVYVNDTYNGAINSAMYVTDNSDTSALIEFYSIAELGSGGGFIKFPIRTMPYNTVFYLVNDAALYNGSKVIEVVYFDTLSNTLDYTRGLVYKGTVHMNPPSDSLLIRKDKFH
;
A
#
# COMPACT_ATOMS: atom_id res chain seq x y z
N MET A 1 -14.37 -46.07 7.84
CA MET A 1 -15.58 -45.66 8.58
C MET A 1 -15.17 -44.98 9.88
N LEU A 2 -15.53 -43.71 10.12
CA LEU A 2 -15.25 -43.04 11.40
C LEU A 2 -16.12 -43.65 12.51
N SER A 3 -15.53 -43.98 13.67
CA SER A 3 -16.31 -44.39 14.84
C SER A 3 -17.28 -43.28 15.26
N LYS A 4 -18.44 -43.62 15.82
CA LYS A 4 -19.44 -42.65 16.31
C LYS A 4 -18.84 -41.56 17.22
N ARG A 5 -17.86 -41.94 18.06
CA ARG A 5 -17.16 -41.00 18.96
C ARG A 5 -16.29 -40.01 18.18
N LYS A 6 -15.49 -40.49 17.22
CA LYS A 6 -14.65 -39.63 16.36
C LYS A 6 -15.50 -38.70 15.48
N PHE A 7 -16.64 -39.18 14.98
CA PHE A 7 -17.58 -38.37 14.20
C PHE A 7 -18.19 -37.23 15.04
N ARG A 8 -18.65 -37.50 16.28
CA ARG A 8 -19.19 -36.45 17.17
C ARG A 8 -18.15 -35.38 17.53
N ILE A 9 -16.91 -35.78 17.81
CA ILE A 9 -15.83 -34.84 18.10
C ILE A 9 -15.57 -33.94 16.88
N MET A 10 -15.47 -34.52 15.68
CA MET A 10 -15.25 -33.78 14.44
C MET A 10 -16.35 -32.74 14.17
N VAL A 11 -17.63 -33.14 14.29
CA VAL A 11 -18.77 -32.24 14.11
C VAL A 11 -18.77 -31.15 15.18
N GLY A 12 -18.50 -31.49 16.44
CA GLY A 12 -18.38 -30.52 17.53
C GLY A 12 -17.29 -29.48 17.28
N THR A 13 -16.10 -29.90 16.84
CA THR A 13 -15.01 -28.98 16.50
C THR A 13 -15.36 -28.08 15.31
N MET A 14 -16.02 -28.61 14.26
CA MET A 14 -16.43 -27.79 13.12
C MET A 14 -17.47 -26.73 13.51
N LEU A 15 -18.44 -27.09 14.35
CA LEU A 15 -19.44 -26.14 14.85
C LEU A 15 -18.81 -25.01 15.68
N VAL A 16 -17.83 -25.34 16.53
CA VAL A 16 -17.09 -24.33 17.31
C VAL A 16 -16.29 -23.40 16.39
N LEU A 17 -15.61 -23.94 15.38
CA LEU A 17 -14.88 -23.13 14.40
C LEU A 17 -15.83 -22.22 13.61
N MET A 18 -16.98 -22.72 13.15
CA MET A 18 -17.99 -21.90 12.46
C MET A 18 -18.56 -20.82 13.36
N ALA A 19 -18.84 -21.12 14.63
CA ALA A 19 -19.30 -20.14 15.60
C ALA A 19 -18.24 -19.04 15.83
N MET A 20 -16.97 -19.42 15.96
CA MET A 20 -15.87 -18.45 16.08
C MET A 20 -15.74 -17.57 14.84
N VAL A 21 -15.77 -18.14 13.64
CA VAL A 21 -15.73 -17.35 12.40
C VAL A 21 -16.94 -16.43 12.30
N GLY A 22 -18.13 -16.91 12.67
CA GLY A 22 -19.37 -16.13 12.66
C GLY A 22 -19.37 -14.93 13.62
N VAL A 23 -18.64 -15.01 14.73
CA VAL A 23 -18.48 -13.91 15.69
C VAL A 23 -17.31 -12.99 15.34
N LEU A 24 -16.16 -13.56 14.96
CA LEU A 24 -14.95 -12.80 14.69
C LEU A 24 -15.02 -12.02 13.37
N SER A 25 -15.67 -12.57 12.34
CA SER A 25 -15.74 -11.91 11.02
C SER A 25 -16.48 -10.57 11.07
N PRO A 26 -17.66 -10.44 11.71
CA PRO A 26 -18.32 -9.15 11.89
C PRO A 26 -17.48 -8.16 12.71
N ILE A 27 -16.86 -8.61 13.81
CA ILE A 27 -16.02 -7.75 14.66
C ILE A 27 -14.85 -7.20 13.86
N TYR A 28 -14.16 -8.06 13.11
CA TYR A 28 -13.05 -7.67 12.25
C TYR A 28 -13.49 -6.70 11.15
N PHE A 29 -14.63 -6.96 10.51
CA PHE A 29 -15.20 -6.07 9.51
C PHE A 29 -15.50 -4.67 10.07
N PHE A 30 -16.13 -4.59 11.26
CA PHE A 30 -16.38 -3.31 11.90
C PHE A 30 -15.09 -2.59 12.29
N TYR A 31 -14.11 -3.32 12.82
CA TYR A 31 -12.78 -2.77 13.13
C TYR A 31 -12.15 -2.11 11.89
N LEU A 32 -12.06 -2.83 10.77
CA LEU A 32 -11.54 -2.30 9.51
C LEU A 32 -12.33 -1.08 9.03
N ARG A 33 -13.66 -1.16 9.07
CA ARG A 33 -14.54 -0.06 8.66
C ARG A 33 -14.34 1.20 9.51
N PHE A 34 -14.17 1.05 10.82
CA PHE A 34 -13.96 2.20 11.72
C PHE A 34 -12.57 2.80 11.53
N ASP A 35 -11.54 1.98 11.43
CA ASP A 35 -10.17 2.44 11.23
C ASP A 35 -10.01 3.13 9.86
N GLY A 36 -10.48 2.50 8.79
CA GLY A 36 -10.46 3.06 7.44
C GLY A 36 -11.20 4.40 7.35
N LYS A 37 -12.42 4.48 7.90
CA LYS A 37 -13.17 5.76 7.96
C LYS A 37 -12.47 6.83 8.79
N ARG A 38 -11.83 6.46 9.91
CA ARG A 38 -11.10 7.42 10.75
C ARG A 38 -9.88 7.96 9.99
N MET A 39 -9.12 7.09 9.35
CA MET A 39 -7.95 7.47 8.55
C MET A 39 -8.36 8.34 7.36
N TYR A 40 -9.42 7.95 6.63
CA TYR A 40 -9.95 8.74 5.53
C TYR A 40 -10.37 10.15 5.96
N ASN A 41 -11.13 10.27 7.05
CA ASN A 41 -11.54 11.57 7.56
C ASN A 41 -10.36 12.45 8.01
N ARG A 42 -9.27 11.84 8.49
CA ARG A 42 -8.04 12.56 8.84
C ARG A 42 -7.32 13.11 7.60
N LEU A 43 -7.33 12.36 6.49
CA LEU A 43 -6.51 12.67 5.32
C LEU A 43 -7.27 13.28 4.13
N LYS A 44 -8.62 13.25 4.12
CA LYS A 44 -9.43 13.76 3.01
C LYS A 44 -9.17 15.23 2.64
N ASN A 45 -8.65 16.02 3.58
CA ASN A 45 -8.33 17.43 3.39
C ASN A 45 -6.82 17.68 3.16
N ASN A 46 -5.98 16.64 3.18
CA ASN A 46 -4.57 16.77 2.84
C ASN A 46 -4.38 16.77 1.32
N LYS A 47 -3.20 17.18 0.89
CA LYS A 47 -2.85 17.22 -0.52
C LYS A 47 -2.87 15.83 -1.15
N GLN A 48 -3.50 15.77 -2.31
CA GLN A 48 -3.53 14.62 -3.18
C GLN A 48 -2.33 14.66 -4.15
N VAL A 49 -1.70 13.50 -4.35
CA VAL A 49 -0.53 13.30 -5.20
C VAL A 49 -0.59 11.94 -5.90
N TYR A 50 0.18 11.77 -6.96
CA TYR A 50 0.43 10.51 -7.64
C TYR A 50 1.80 9.97 -7.23
N VAL A 51 1.95 8.65 -7.20
CA VAL A 51 3.18 7.97 -6.78
C VAL A 51 3.62 7.00 -7.85
N ASN A 52 4.73 7.30 -8.52
CA ASN A 52 5.27 6.50 -9.62
C ASN A 52 6.76 6.77 -9.86
N ASP A 53 7.45 5.79 -10.44
CA ASP A 53 8.88 5.81 -10.72
C ASP A 53 9.12 6.05 -12.22
N THR A 54 9.94 7.06 -12.54
CA THR A 54 10.34 7.43 -13.92
C THR A 54 11.86 7.39 -14.12
N TYR A 55 12.64 7.00 -13.12
CA TYR A 55 14.10 7.10 -13.14
C TYR A 55 14.76 6.18 -14.18
N ASN A 56 14.06 5.13 -14.62
CA ASN A 56 14.50 4.19 -15.65
C ASN A 56 13.62 4.23 -16.92
N GLY A 57 13.07 5.40 -17.28
CA GLY A 57 12.33 5.59 -18.53
C GLY A 57 10.81 5.56 -18.36
N ALA A 58 10.15 4.47 -18.80
CA ALA A 58 8.69 4.36 -18.74
C ALA A 58 8.15 4.44 -17.30
N ILE A 59 6.86 4.78 -17.14
CA ILE A 59 6.25 4.90 -15.82
C ILE A 59 6.05 3.54 -15.19
N ASN A 60 6.54 3.42 -13.96
CA ASN A 60 6.38 2.23 -13.15
C ASN A 60 5.77 2.54 -11.79
N SER A 61 5.27 1.51 -11.12
CA SER A 61 4.85 1.60 -9.71
C SER A 61 6.04 1.93 -8.82
N ALA A 62 5.93 2.99 -7.99
CA ALA A 62 7.01 3.31 -7.05
C ALA A 62 7.06 2.29 -5.91
N MET A 63 8.26 2.01 -5.42
CA MET A 63 8.45 1.16 -4.25
C MET A 63 8.17 1.94 -2.97
N TYR A 64 7.70 1.22 -1.94
CA TYR A 64 7.48 1.79 -0.62
C TYR A 64 7.92 0.84 0.48
N VAL A 65 8.20 1.41 1.65
CA VAL A 65 8.46 0.65 2.88
C VAL A 65 7.43 1.02 3.95
N THR A 66 7.13 0.08 4.85
CA THR A 66 6.24 0.35 5.99
C THR A 66 6.99 0.49 7.31
N ASP A 67 8.23 0.00 7.36
CA ASP A 67 9.09 0.10 8.54
C ASP A 67 10.10 1.24 8.37
N ASN A 68 10.34 1.97 9.44
CA ASN A 68 11.35 3.01 9.49
C ASN A 68 12.76 2.43 9.32
N SER A 69 13.00 1.17 9.73
CA SER A 69 14.30 0.50 9.57
C SER A 69 14.76 0.41 8.11
N ASP A 70 13.80 0.29 7.18
CA ASP A 70 14.06 0.05 5.77
C ASP A 70 14.19 1.36 4.96
N THR A 71 13.97 2.49 5.62
CA THR A 71 13.92 3.82 4.98
C THR A 71 15.27 4.21 4.38
N SER A 72 16.38 3.89 5.06
CA SER A 72 17.73 4.17 4.56
C SER A 72 18.02 3.39 3.27
N ALA A 73 17.63 2.11 3.21
CA ALA A 73 17.79 1.26 2.04
C ALA A 73 16.92 1.72 0.85
N LEU A 74 15.69 2.19 1.11
CA LEU A 74 14.84 2.81 0.10
C LEU A 74 15.49 4.08 -0.49
N ILE A 75 16.03 4.94 0.37
CA ILE A 75 16.74 6.17 -0.04
C ILE A 75 17.97 5.83 -0.86
N GLU A 76 18.78 4.86 -0.44
CA GLU A 76 19.98 4.40 -1.16
C GLU A 76 19.60 3.94 -2.58
N PHE A 77 18.60 3.06 -2.69
CA PHE A 77 18.11 2.54 -3.98
C PHE A 77 17.72 3.65 -4.94
N TYR A 78 16.87 4.57 -4.50
CA TYR A 78 16.36 5.66 -5.35
C TYR A 78 17.39 6.75 -5.62
N SER A 79 18.30 7.03 -4.68
CA SER A 79 19.41 7.97 -4.94
C SER A 79 20.34 7.45 -6.04
N ILE A 80 20.52 6.12 -6.15
CA ILE A 80 21.29 5.51 -7.25
C ILE A 80 20.49 5.54 -8.56
N ALA A 81 19.18 5.26 -8.50
CA ALA A 81 18.30 5.33 -9.66
C ALA A 81 18.26 6.74 -10.27
N GLU A 82 18.21 7.78 -9.43
CA GLU A 82 18.28 9.19 -9.85
C GLU A 82 19.54 9.53 -10.65
N LEU A 83 20.65 8.82 -10.40
CA LEU A 83 21.91 8.99 -11.12
C LEU A 83 21.95 8.22 -12.46
N GLY A 84 20.84 7.61 -12.89
CA GLY A 84 20.75 6.84 -14.12
C GLY A 84 21.55 5.52 -14.11
N SER A 85 21.97 5.06 -12.93
CA SER A 85 22.86 3.90 -12.76
C SER A 85 22.11 2.55 -12.67
N GLY A 86 20.85 2.49 -13.12
CA GLY A 86 20.06 1.25 -13.16
C GLY A 86 19.42 0.83 -11.83
N GLY A 87 19.49 1.66 -10.79
CA GLY A 87 18.98 1.37 -9.45
C GLY A 87 19.99 0.59 -8.58
N GLY A 88 19.91 0.78 -7.25
CA GLY A 88 20.76 0.06 -6.31
C GLY A 88 20.31 -1.40 -6.07
N PHE A 89 21.04 -2.13 -5.22
CA PHE A 89 20.53 -3.40 -4.72
C PHE A 89 19.34 -3.16 -3.78
N ILE A 90 18.24 -3.87 -4.02
CA ILE A 90 17.07 -3.81 -3.14
C ILE A 90 17.38 -4.57 -1.85
N LYS A 91 17.46 -3.86 -0.74
CA LYS A 91 17.74 -4.40 0.61
C LYS A 91 16.54 -4.26 1.56
N PHE A 92 15.34 -4.17 1.01
CA PHE A 92 14.08 -4.04 1.75
C PHE A 92 12.99 -4.90 1.09
N PRO A 93 11.89 -5.23 1.80
CA PRO A 93 10.80 -6.00 1.22
C PRO A 93 10.21 -5.31 -0.01
N ILE A 94 10.18 -6.01 -1.15
CA ILE A 94 9.63 -5.46 -2.39
C ILE A 94 8.12 -5.28 -2.24
N ARG A 95 7.69 -4.02 -2.21
CA ARG A 95 6.29 -3.61 -2.25
C ARG A 95 6.17 -2.39 -3.14
N THR A 96 5.08 -2.31 -3.89
CA THR A 96 4.88 -1.25 -4.88
C THR A 96 3.51 -0.59 -4.73
N MET A 97 3.49 0.73 -4.91
CA MET A 97 2.30 1.55 -4.95
C MET A 97 1.76 1.58 -6.38
N PRO A 98 0.43 1.41 -6.61
CA PRO A 98 -0.13 1.51 -7.96
C PRO A 98 0.20 2.87 -8.62
N TYR A 99 0.73 2.85 -9.85
CA TYR A 99 1.18 4.06 -10.55
C TYR A 99 0.05 4.95 -11.09
N ASN A 100 -1.18 4.43 -11.14
CA ASN A 100 -2.35 5.07 -11.76
C ASN A 100 -3.44 5.45 -10.74
N THR A 101 -3.06 5.69 -9.48
CA THR A 101 -3.99 6.07 -8.43
C THR A 101 -3.52 7.29 -7.65
N VAL A 102 -4.48 7.93 -6.98
CA VAL A 102 -4.25 9.10 -6.13
C VAL A 102 -3.93 8.64 -4.71
N PHE A 103 -2.89 9.23 -4.13
CA PHE A 103 -2.46 9.07 -2.76
C PHE A 103 -2.63 10.38 -2.01
N TYR A 104 -2.85 10.29 -0.70
CA TYR A 104 -2.93 11.43 0.20
C TYR A 104 -1.63 11.51 0.99
N LEU A 105 -1.06 12.71 1.08
CA LEU A 105 0.05 12.95 2.00
C LEU A 105 -0.45 12.87 3.44
N VAL A 106 0.34 12.24 4.31
CA VAL A 106 0.04 12.28 5.76
C VAL A 106 0.29 13.68 6.34
N ASN A 107 1.30 14.38 5.80
CA ASN A 107 1.66 15.74 6.17
C ASN A 107 2.27 16.49 4.98
N ASP A 108 1.59 17.51 4.48
CA ASP A 108 2.03 18.31 3.32
C ASP A 108 3.36 19.04 3.57
N ALA A 109 3.64 19.42 4.82
CA ALA A 109 4.92 20.04 5.19
C ALA A 109 6.12 19.10 4.96
N ALA A 110 5.88 17.78 4.85
CA ALA A 110 6.92 16.80 4.54
C ALA A 110 7.48 16.95 3.12
N LEU A 111 6.78 17.63 2.21
CA LEU A 111 7.34 17.97 0.90
C LEU A 111 8.47 19.00 1.01
N TYR A 112 8.34 19.95 1.93
CA TYR A 112 9.23 21.10 2.06
C TYR A 112 10.34 20.90 3.09
N ASN A 113 10.24 19.87 3.94
CA ASN A 113 11.31 19.52 4.87
C ASN A 113 12.51 18.89 4.13
N GLY A 114 13.65 18.77 4.81
CA GLY A 114 14.86 18.12 4.27
C GLY A 114 14.79 16.59 4.14
N SER A 115 13.64 15.95 4.39
CA SER A 115 13.49 14.50 4.24
C SER A 115 13.53 14.10 2.77
N LYS A 116 14.18 12.98 2.48
CA LYS A 116 14.15 12.33 1.15
C LYS A 116 12.95 11.41 0.96
N VAL A 117 12.23 11.10 2.02
CA VAL A 117 11.02 10.27 1.98
C VAL A 117 9.82 11.03 2.52
N ILE A 118 8.65 10.64 2.06
CA ILE A 118 7.38 11.14 2.58
C ILE A 118 6.43 9.96 2.82
N GLU A 119 5.50 10.16 3.73
CA GLU A 119 4.49 9.17 4.02
C GLU A 119 3.20 9.46 3.24
N VAL A 120 2.71 8.42 2.57
CA VAL A 120 1.52 8.49 1.73
C VAL A 120 0.51 7.41 2.12
N VAL A 121 -0.76 7.70 1.84
CA VAL A 121 -1.86 6.75 2.05
C VAL A 121 -2.74 6.69 0.81
N TYR A 122 -2.95 5.49 0.28
CA TYR A 122 -3.96 5.20 -0.72
C TYR A 122 -5.17 4.58 -0.04
N PHE A 123 -6.37 5.02 -0.40
CA PHE A 123 -7.62 4.41 0.03
C PHE A 123 -8.26 3.67 -1.14
N ASP A 124 -8.64 2.42 -0.93
CA ASP A 124 -9.54 1.72 -1.83
C ASP A 124 -10.95 2.28 -1.63
N THR A 125 -11.30 3.26 -2.46
CA THR A 125 -12.63 3.91 -2.43
C THR A 125 -13.75 3.00 -2.95
N LEU A 126 -13.41 1.88 -3.58
CA LEU A 126 -14.40 0.87 -4.01
C LEU A 126 -14.73 -0.10 -2.86
N SER A 127 -13.86 -0.20 -1.86
CA SER A 127 -14.11 -1.00 -0.66
C SER A 127 -15.12 -0.32 0.27
N ASN A 128 -16.09 -1.09 0.75
CA ASN A 128 -17.06 -0.63 1.75
C ASN A 128 -16.40 -0.26 3.09
N THR A 129 -15.20 -0.77 3.38
CA THR A 129 -14.47 -0.51 4.63
C THR A 129 -13.50 0.67 4.51
N LEU A 130 -13.31 1.23 3.30
CA LEU A 130 -12.25 2.21 3.01
C LEU A 130 -10.88 1.70 3.46
N ASP A 131 -10.57 0.46 3.08
CA ASP A 131 -9.26 -0.13 3.33
C ASP A 131 -8.18 0.77 2.73
N TYR A 132 -7.04 0.84 3.40
CA TYR A 132 -5.98 1.74 2.97
C TYR A 132 -4.61 1.09 3.05
N THR A 133 -3.74 1.52 2.13
CA THR A 133 -2.33 1.18 2.12
C THR A 133 -1.54 2.41 2.53
N ARG A 134 -0.72 2.26 3.57
CA ARG A 134 0.16 3.31 4.11
C ARG A 134 1.61 2.91 3.87
N GLY A 135 2.43 3.87 3.45
CA GLY A 135 3.85 3.60 3.20
C GLY A 135 4.69 4.86 3.07
N LEU A 136 5.98 4.71 3.36
CA LEU A 136 7.02 5.69 3.07
C LEU A 136 7.54 5.46 1.65
N VAL A 137 7.48 6.51 0.84
CA VAL A 137 7.93 6.54 -0.55
C VAL A 137 9.04 7.56 -0.71
N TYR A 138 9.88 7.38 -1.72
CA TYR A 138 10.90 8.36 -2.05
C TYR A 138 10.26 9.63 -2.60
N LYS A 139 10.68 10.81 -2.12
CA LYS A 139 10.01 12.08 -2.45
C LYS A 139 10.02 12.38 -3.95
N GLY A 140 11.09 12.00 -4.66
CA GLY A 140 11.19 12.26 -6.10
C GLY A 140 10.30 11.36 -6.97
N THR A 141 9.68 10.32 -6.42
CA THR A 141 8.66 9.50 -7.13
C THR A 141 7.24 10.05 -6.96
N VAL A 142 7.08 11.26 -6.43
CA VAL A 142 5.78 11.84 -6.06
C VAL A 142 5.49 13.05 -6.95
N HIS A 143 4.32 13.03 -7.57
CA HIS A 143 3.92 14.04 -8.55
C HIS A 143 2.58 14.67 -8.18
N MET A 144 2.48 15.99 -8.20
CA MET A 144 1.21 16.68 -7.91
C MET A 144 0.16 16.47 -8.99
N ASN A 145 0.60 16.32 -10.23
CA ASN A 145 -0.25 16.06 -11.38
C ASN A 145 0.00 14.63 -11.88
N PRO A 146 -1.03 13.97 -12.43
CA PRO A 146 -0.83 12.69 -13.06
C PRO A 146 0.15 12.84 -14.22
N PRO A 147 0.97 11.81 -14.47
CA PRO A 147 1.79 11.77 -15.67
C PRO A 147 0.93 11.77 -16.95
N SER A 148 1.54 12.14 -18.08
CA SER A 148 0.90 12.01 -19.40
C SER A 148 0.53 10.56 -19.72
N ASP A 149 -0.63 10.35 -20.34
CA ASP A 149 -1.09 9.04 -20.83
C ASP A 149 -0.10 8.35 -21.76
N SER A 150 0.72 9.12 -22.47
CA SER A 150 1.76 8.59 -23.37
C SER A 150 2.84 7.78 -22.64
N LEU A 151 3.02 8.05 -21.35
CA LEU A 151 3.99 7.38 -20.50
C LEU A 151 3.38 6.22 -19.71
N LEU A 152 2.04 6.13 -19.64
CA LEU A 152 1.37 5.00 -19.02
C LEU A 152 1.65 3.75 -19.84
N ILE A 153 2.32 2.79 -19.22
CA ILE A 153 2.52 1.48 -19.81
C ILE A 153 1.13 0.89 -20.08
N ARG A 154 0.80 0.69 -21.36
CA ARG A 154 -0.45 0.07 -21.74
C ARG A 154 -0.44 -1.38 -21.23
N LYS A 155 -1.47 -1.74 -20.46
CA LYS A 155 -1.65 -3.08 -19.87
C LYS A 155 -1.65 -4.22 -20.91
N ASP A 156 -1.93 -3.90 -22.17
CA ASP A 156 -1.96 -4.84 -23.30
C ASP A 156 -0.57 -5.37 -23.71
N LYS A 157 0.53 -4.76 -23.25
CA LYS A 157 1.90 -5.21 -23.55
C LYS A 157 2.47 -6.26 -22.59
N PHE A 158 1.72 -6.66 -21.56
CA PHE A 158 2.19 -7.55 -20.49
C PHE A 158 1.34 -8.83 -20.34
N HIS A 159 0.49 -9.15 -21.32
CA HIS A 159 -0.29 -10.39 -21.38
C HIS A 159 0.04 -11.19 -22.64
#